data_AF-A0A4Y2NYP2-F1
#
_entry.id   AF-A0A4Y2NYP2-F1
#
_cell.length_a   1.000
_cell.length_b   1.000
_cell.length_c   1.000
_cell.angle_alpha   90.00
_cell.angle_beta   90.00
_cell.angle_gamma   90.00
#
_symmetry.space_group_name_H-M   'P 1'
#
loop_
_entity.id
_entity.type
_entity.pdbx_description
1 polymer ?
#
loop_
_entity_poly.entity_id
_entity_poly.type
_entity_poly.pdbx_seq_one_letter_code
_entity_poly.pdbx_strand_id
1 'polypeptide(L)'
;MYLQEISQTMRLGNCSDEFSRRGPGTLSHSRWLTTVDRVLRLHVSSPALSLKLKQIDEFVMKVYTPNWFNIKSKHSLKDVVKHVRNTISASNYLSQDLKDVVAGVLCRNSFFAHPGIILLCMLKDERQPIRELAARRIIKSRESSSNGKSVRVFLPPKLNFEATNYTEMIDWSSITITSQPILPDISTDVFRSIVRDKKNPEWNFVHFPCHTQLVER
;
A
#
# COMPACT_ATOMS: atom_id res chain seq x y z
N MET A 1 5.05 14.50 -17.13
CA MET A 1 5.78 13.31 -16.61
C MET A 1 5.47 12.16 -17.54
N TYR A 2 6.48 11.39 -17.96
CA TYR A 2 6.30 10.41 -19.05
C TYR A 2 5.13 9.44 -18.82
N LEU A 3 5.03 8.81 -17.64
CA LEU A 3 3.91 7.93 -17.30
C LEU A 3 2.54 8.58 -17.49
N GLN A 4 2.39 9.86 -17.13
CA GLN A 4 1.12 10.58 -17.27
C GLN A 4 0.75 10.75 -18.74
N GLU A 5 1.71 11.22 -19.54
CA GLU A 5 1.52 11.51 -20.96
C GLU A 5 1.25 10.22 -21.73
N ILE A 6 2.01 9.15 -21.48
CA ILE A 6 1.79 7.87 -22.15
C ILE A 6 0.48 7.21 -21.72
N SER A 7 0.07 7.36 -20.47
CA SER A 7 -1.23 6.87 -19.98
C SER A 7 -2.39 7.60 -20.66
N GLN A 8 -2.24 8.91 -20.93
CA GLN A 8 -3.23 9.69 -21.68
C GLN A 8 -3.28 9.23 -23.14
N THR A 9 -2.12 9.04 -23.79
CA THR A 9 -2.04 8.48 -25.15
C THR A 9 -2.74 7.13 -25.24
N MET A 10 -2.48 6.22 -24.29
CA MET A 10 -3.13 4.90 -24.22
C MET A 10 -4.66 5.00 -24.08
N ARG A 11 -5.15 5.95 -23.26
CA ARG A 11 -6.60 6.14 -23.05
C ARG A 11 -7.29 6.78 -24.25
N LEU A 12 -6.64 7.73 -24.90
CA LEU A 12 -7.21 8.49 -26.01
C LEU A 12 -6.99 7.81 -27.38
N GLY A 13 -6.06 6.85 -27.47
CA GLY A 13 -5.69 6.20 -28.72
C GLY A 13 -4.94 7.12 -29.70
N ASN A 14 -4.52 8.32 -29.27
CA ASN A 14 -3.84 9.29 -30.11
C ASN A 14 -2.45 9.62 -29.55
N CYS A 15 -1.42 9.45 -30.39
CA CYS A 15 -0.03 9.73 -30.08
C CYS A 15 0.46 10.89 -30.95
N SER A 16 0.88 12.00 -30.33
CA SER A 16 1.41 13.15 -31.09
C SER A 16 2.80 12.85 -31.63
N ASP A 17 3.15 13.50 -32.76
CA ASP A 17 4.49 13.39 -33.36
C ASP A 17 5.61 13.86 -32.43
N GLU A 18 5.32 14.83 -31.57
CA GLU A 18 6.27 15.29 -30.55
C GLU A 18 6.52 14.20 -29.50
N PHE A 19 5.47 13.55 -29.00
CA PHE A 19 5.57 12.51 -27.98
C PHE A 19 6.19 11.22 -28.55
N SER A 20 5.87 10.88 -29.80
CA SER A 20 6.44 9.71 -30.49
C SER A 20 7.97 9.78 -30.62
N ARG A 21 8.56 10.99 -30.67
CA ARG A 21 10.02 11.18 -30.70
C ARG A 21 10.68 11.13 -29.32
N ARG A 22 9.91 11.27 -28.23
CA ARG A 22 10.43 11.27 -26.86
C ARG A 22 10.60 9.85 -26.30
N GLY A 23 11.73 9.55 -25.70
CA GLY A 23 11.98 8.27 -25.02
C GLY A 23 11.59 8.28 -23.53
N PRO A 24 11.33 7.11 -22.92
CA PRO A 24 11.07 6.97 -21.47
C PRO A 24 12.31 7.20 -20.58
N GLY A 25 13.45 7.56 -21.16
CA GLY A 25 14.72 7.71 -20.47
C GLY A 25 15.48 6.39 -20.24
N THR A 26 16.58 6.48 -19.47
CA THR A 26 17.48 5.35 -19.18
C THR A 26 16.79 4.32 -18.28
N LEU A 27 17.00 3.03 -18.58
CA LEU A 27 16.44 1.95 -17.75
C LEU A 27 17.08 1.99 -16.38
N SER A 28 16.26 1.89 -15.34
CA SER A 28 16.73 1.64 -13.99
C SER A 28 15.99 0.41 -13.47
N HIS A 29 16.71 -0.72 -13.34
CA HIS A 29 16.13 -1.97 -12.86
C HIS A 29 15.55 -1.87 -11.44
N SER A 30 15.97 -0.87 -10.67
CA SER A 30 15.42 -0.53 -9.35
C SER A 30 14.20 0.40 -9.42
N ARG A 31 13.59 0.61 -10.60
CA ARG A 31 12.47 1.52 -10.82
C ARG A 31 11.43 0.87 -11.72
N TRP A 32 10.43 0.27 -11.09
CA TRP A 32 9.23 -0.27 -11.75
C TRP A 32 8.60 0.72 -12.75
N LEU A 33 8.66 2.02 -12.44
CA LEU A 33 8.19 3.10 -13.31
C LEU A 33 8.80 3.05 -14.72
N THR A 34 10.11 2.82 -14.82
CA THR A 34 10.79 2.77 -16.13
C THR A 34 10.42 1.54 -16.93
N THR A 35 10.17 0.41 -16.26
CA THR A 35 9.64 -0.81 -16.88
C THR A 35 8.24 -0.56 -17.42
N VAL A 36 7.37 0.05 -16.61
CA VAL A 36 5.99 0.38 -17.00
C VAL A 36 5.95 1.34 -18.19
N ASP A 37 6.73 2.42 -18.15
CA ASP A 37 6.81 3.38 -19.24
C ASP A 37 7.24 2.72 -20.56
N ARG A 38 8.16 1.75 -20.49
CA ARG A 38 8.63 1.00 -21.65
C ARG A 38 7.61 -0.02 -22.17
N VAL A 39 6.89 -0.70 -21.29
CA VAL A 39 5.82 -1.62 -21.66
C VAL A 39 4.71 -0.85 -22.39
N LEU A 40 4.27 0.27 -21.85
CA LEU A 40 3.30 1.14 -22.52
C LEU A 40 3.84 1.72 -23.83
N ARG A 41 5.14 2.04 -23.90
CA ARG A 41 5.75 2.50 -25.15
C ARG A 41 5.78 1.42 -26.22
N LEU A 42 6.05 0.18 -25.83
CA LEU A 42 5.97 -0.97 -26.73
C LEU A 42 4.55 -1.15 -27.26
N HIS A 43 3.53 -0.95 -26.42
CA HIS A 43 2.14 -0.99 -26.86
C HIS A 43 1.86 0.05 -27.95
N VAL A 44 2.16 1.32 -27.68
CA VAL A 44 1.88 2.44 -28.62
C VAL A 44 2.65 2.28 -29.94
N SER A 45 3.81 1.63 -29.91
CA SER A 45 4.69 1.48 -31.08
C SER A 45 4.43 0.19 -31.86
N SER A 46 3.59 -0.72 -31.37
CA SER A 46 3.35 -2.02 -32.01
C SER A 46 2.03 -2.02 -32.79
N PRO A 47 2.05 -2.29 -34.11
CA PRO A 47 0.82 -2.41 -34.90
C PRO A 47 0.01 -3.68 -34.55
N ALA A 48 0.65 -4.70 -33.98
CA ALA A 48 0.03 -5.95 -33.58
C ALA A 48 0.38 -6.30 -32.13
N LEU A 49 -0.64 -6.35 -31.27
CA LEU A 49 -0.47 -6.57 -29.83
C LEU A 49 -0.79 -8.02 -29.46
N SER A 50 0.15 -8.69 -28.80
CA SER A 50 -0.11 -10.00 -28.20
C SER A 50 -1.12 -9.92 -27.07
N LEU A 51 -1.87 -11.00 -26.83
CA LEU A 51 -2.82 -11.07 -25.71
C LEU A 51 -2.15 -10.80 -24.36
N LYS A 52 -0.95 -11.35 -24.15
CA LYS A 52 -0.16 -11.15 -22.92
C LYS A 52 0.22 -9.69 -22.71
N LEU A 53 0.64 -8.98 -23.77
CA LEU A 53 0.97 -7.57 -23.68
C LEU A 53 -0.28 -6.75 -23.31
N LYS A 54 -1.42 -7.00 -23.97
CA LYS A 54 -2.70 -6.35 -23.63
C LYS A 54 -3.10 -6.55 -22.16
N GLN A 55 -2.93 -7.75 -21.61
CA GLN A 55 -3.21 -8.04 -20.20
C GLN A 55 -2.31 -7.25 -19.25
N ILE A 56 -1.01 -7.14 -19.57
CA ILE A 56 -0.06 -6.34 -18.77
C ILE A 56 -0.42 -4.86 -18.86
N ASP A 57 -0.70 -4.34 -20.06
CA ASP A 57 -1.07 -2.93 -20.26
C ASP A 57 -2.35 -2.60 -19.50
N GLU A 58 -3.34 -3.48 -19.53
CA GLU A 58 -4.58 -3.32 -18.79
C GLU A 58 -4.33 -3.28 -17.28
N PHE A 59 -3.49 -4.17 -16.74
CA PHE A 59 -3.08 -4.14 -15.34
C PHE A 59 -2.35 -2.85 -14.98
N VAL A 60 -1.43 -2.41 -15.83
CA VAL A 60 -0.72 -1.15 -15.64
C VAL A 60 -1.71 0.02 -15.56
N MET A 61 -2.63 0.10 -16.51
CA MET A 61 -3.54 1.22 -16.65
C MET A 61 -4.65 1.24 -15.59
N LYS A 62 -5.14 0.06 -15.16
CA LYS A 62 -6.22 -0.06 -14.17
C LYS A 62 -5.73 -0.11 -12.72
N VAL A 63 -4.55 -0.68 -12.47
CA VAL A 63 -4.05 -0.95 -11.10
C VAL A 63 -2.82 -0.13 -10.78
N TYR A 64 -1.72 -0.33 -11.52
CA TYR A 64 -0.43 0.26 -11.16
C TYR A 64 -0.44 1.78 -11.24
N THR A 65 -0.80 2.35 -12.40
CA THR A 65 -0.72 3.79 -12.67
C THR A 65 -1.58 4.59 -11.68
N PRO A 66 -2.88 4.30 -11.48
CA PRO A 66 -3.70 5.04 -10.53
C PRO A 66 -3.16 4.95 -9.10
N ASN A 67 -2.69 3.76 -8.69
CA ASN A 67 -2.18 3.57 -7.33
C ASN A 67 -0.83 4.27 -7.12
N TRP A 68 0.06 4.28 -8.12
CA TRP A 68 1.32 5.00 -8.07
C TRP A 68 1.09 6.50 -7.85
N PHE A 69 0.19 7.11 -8.62
CA PHE A 69 -0.17 8.53 -8.43
C PHE A 69 -0.80 8.78 -7.05
N ASN A 70 -1.66 7.88 -6.59
CA ASN A 70 -2.28 7.97 -5.26
C ASN A 70 -1.22 7.92 -4.15
N ILE A 71 -0.20 7.06 -4.27
CA ILE A 71 0.92 6.99 -3.32
C ILE A 71 1.75 8.28 -3.35
N LYS A 72 2.06 8.84 -4.53
CA LYS A 72 2.80 10.10 -4.61
C LYS A 72 2.02 11.26 -3.99
N SER A 73 0.70 11.30 -4.19
CA SER A 73 -0.18 12.32 -3.60
C SER A 73 -0.33 12.14 -2.08
N LYS A 74 -0.53 10.92 -1.60
CA LYS A 74 -0.75 10.58 -0.18
C LYS A 74 0.39 9.73 0.35
N HIS A 75 1.60 10.28 0.31
CA HIS A 75 2.81 9.55 0.65
C HIS A 75 2.99 9.30 2.16
N SER A 76 2.05 9.68 3.03
CA SER A 76 2.19 9.51 4.48
C SER A 76 2.01 8.04 4.87
N LEU A 77 2.77 7.55 5.85
CA LEU A 77 2.63 6.19 6.38
C LEU A 77 1.19 5.86 6.81
N LYS A 78 0.41 6.86 7.27
CA LYS A 78 -1.00 6.67 7.66
C LYS A 78 -1.89 6.14 6.54
N ASP A 79 -1.48 6.30 5.27
CA ASP A 79 -2.26 5.90 4.09
C ASP A 79 -1.75 4.59 3.45
N VAL A 80 -0.65 4.01 3.94
CA VAL A 80 0.00 2.83 3.32
C VAL A 80 -0.95 1.64 3.17
N VAL A 81 -1.73 1.33 4.20
CA VAL A 81 -2.65 0.17 4.20
C VAL A 81 -3.82 0.41 3.24
N LYS A 82 -4.25 1.68 3.11
CA LYS A 82 -5.29 2.07 2.14
C LYS A 82 -4.80 1.89 0.71
N HIS A 83 -3.54 2.24 0.42
CA HIS A 83 -2.94 2.03 -0.91
C HIS A 83 -2.93 0.55 -1.29
N VAL A 84 -2.57 -0.34 -0.36
CA VAL A 84 -2.63 -1.78 -0.64
C VAL A 84 -4.06 -2.25 -0.85
N ARG A 85 -5.01 -1.82 0.00
CA ARG A 85 -6.41 -2.20 -0.19
C ARG A 85 -6.92 -1.77 -1.56
N ASN A 86 -6.53 -0.58 -2.02
CA ASN A 86 -6.84 -0.08 -3.35
C ASN A 86 -6.23 -0.96 -4.44
N THR A 87 -4.98 -1.43 -4.30
CA THR A 87 -4.37 -2.40 -5.23
C THR A 87 -5.18 -3.69 -5.30
N ILE A 88 -5.57 -4.25 -4.15
CA ILE A 88 -6.38 -5.48 -4.10
C ILE A 88 -7.73 -5.25 -4.80
N SER A 89 -8.43 -4.17 -4.44
CA SER A 89 -9.74 -3.84 -4.99
C SER A 89 -9.67 -3.61 -6.51
N ALA A 90 -8.69 -2.84 -6.96
CA ALA A 90 -8.48 -2.58 -8.39
C ALA A 90 -8.08 -3.84 -9.17
N SER A 91 -7.55 -4.87 -8.51
CA SER A 91 -7.21 -6.15 -9.13
C SER A 91 -8.38 -7.13 -9.22
N ASN A 92 -9.57 -6.78 -8.71
CA ASN A 92 -10.71 -7.69 -8.67
C ASN A 92 -11.28 -8.07 -10.05
N TYR A 93 -10.97 -7.32 -11.10
CA TYR A 93 -11.39 -7.64 -12.47
C TYR A 93 -10.57 -8.77 -13.12
N LEU A 94 -9.41 -9.12 -12.55
CA LEU A 94 -8.52 -10.14 -13.09
C LEU A 94 -9.15 -11.54 -13.01
N SER A 95 -8.71 -12.46 -13.90
CA SER A 95 -8.98 -13.89 -13.76
C SER A 95 -8.38 -14.44 -12.47
N GLN A 96 -8.88 -15.58 -12.00
CA GLN A 96 -8.40 -16.17 -10.74
C GLN A 96 -6.89 -16.46 -10.78
N ASP A 97 -6.37 -17.04 -11.87
CA ASP A 97 -4.94 -17.32 -12.02
C ASP A 97 -4.07 -16.05 -11.86
N LEU A 98 -4.51 -14.91 -12.41
CA LEU A 98 -3.80 -13.64 -12.28
C LEU A 98 -3.97 -13.02 -10.89
N LYS A 99 -5.14 -13.18 -10.27
CA LYS A 99 -5.35 -12.80 -8.86
C LYS A 99 -4.41 -13.56 -7.95
N ASP A 100 -4.20 -14.85 -8.18
CA ASP A 100 -3.30 -15.68 -7.37
C ASP A 100 -1.84 -15.23 -7.50
N VAL A 101 -1.41 -14.82 -8.71
CA VAL A 101 -0.09 -14.20 -8.93
C VAL A 101 0.05 -12.90 -8.14
N VAL A 102 -0.94 -12.00 -8.25
CA VAL A 102 -0.96 -10.71 -7.53
C VAL A 102 -0.97 -10.93 -6.02
N ALA A 103 -1.82 -11.83 -5.53
CA ALA A 103 -1.92 -12.20 -4.12
C ALA A 103 -0.58 -12.76 -3.61
N GLY A 104 0.08 -13.63 -4.38
CA GLY A 104 1.40 -14.14 -4.05
C GLY A 104 2.44 -13.03 -3.92
N VAL A 105 2.45 -12.05 -4.82
CA VAL A 105 3.35 -10.88 -4.73
C VAL A 105 3.05 -10.02 -3.51
N LEU A 106 1.78 -9.75 -3.22
CA LEU A 106 1.35 -8.94 -2.07
C LEU A 106 1.67 -9.62 -0.74
N CYS A 107 1.45 -10.93 -0.63
CA CYS A 107 1.80 -11.71 0.56
C CYS A 107 3.31 -11.75 0.82
N ARG A 108 4.14 -11.87 -0.22
CA ARG A 108 5.62 -11.80 -0.06
C ARG A 108 6.12 -10.42 0.40
N ASN A 109 5.36 -9.37 0.14
CA ASN A 109 5.71 -7.98 0.47
C ASN A 109 4.84 -7.38 1.59
N SER A 110 4.17 -8.19 2.40
CA SER A 110 3.13 -7.77 3.34
C SER A 110 3.62 -7.03 4.60
N PHE A 111 4.81 -6.42 4.56
CA PHE A 111 5.34 -5.56 5.62
C PHE A 111 4.37 -4.42 5.99
N PHE A 112 3.65 -3.89 4.99
CA PHE A 112 2.61 -2.87 5.19
C PHE A 112 1.42 -3.36 6.02
N ALA A 113 1.17 -4.67 6.04
CA ALA A 113 0.07 -5.28 6.75
C ALA A 113 0.48 -5.75 8.16
N HIS A 114 1.71 -5.45 8.58
CA HIS A 114 2.12 -5.72 9.95
C HIS A 114 1.13 -5.06 10.92
N PRO A 115 0.69 -5.75 12.00
CA PRO A 115 -0.26 -5.21 12.96
C PRO A 115 0.16 -3.84 13.52
N GLY A 116 1.47 -3.65 13.65
CA GLY A 116 2.16 -2.37 13.85
C GLY A 116 1.59 -1.21 13.03
N ILE A 117 1.75 -1.38 11.72
CA ILE A 117 1.45 -0.38 10.72
C ILE A 117 -0.07 -0.18 10.61
N ILE A 118 -0.85 -1.27 10.67
CA ILE A 118 -2.32 -1.16 10.59
C ILE A 118 -2.86 -0.39 11.81
N LEU A 119 -2.44 -0.71 13.04
CA LEU A 119 -2.90 0.03 14.22
C LEU A 119 -2.50 1.51 14.16
N LEU A 120 -1.29 1.81 13.68
CA LEU A 120 -0.85 3.18 13.46
C LEU A 120 -1.75 3.92 12.46
N CYS A 121 -2.05 3.33 11.31
CA CYS A 121 -2.97 3.91 10.33
C CYS A 121 -4.35 4.13 10.94
N MET A 122 -4.86 3.17 11.71
CA MET A 122 -6.15 3.25 12.37
C MET A 122 -6.22 4.39 13.39
N LEU A 123 -5.14 4.67 14.15
CA LEU A 123 -5.09 5.79 15.09
C LEU A 123 -5.19 7.17 14.41
N LYS A 124 -4.80 7.28 13.14
CA LYS A 124 -4.92 8.50 12.34
C LYS A 124 -6.11 8.46 11.36
N ASP A 125 -7.00 7.46 11.48
CA ASP A 125 -8.24 7.40 10.68
C ASP A 125 -9.20 8.52 11.10
N GLU A 126 -9.96 9.05 10.16
CA GLU A 126 -10.97 10.09 10.39
C GLU A 126 -12.16 9.55 11.18
N ARG A 127 -12.45 8.26 11.05
CA ARG A 127 -13.57 7.59 11.72
C ARG A 127 -13.20 7.28 13.18
N GLN A 128 -13.90 7.93 14.09
CA GLN A 128 -13.69 7.77 15.53
C GLN A 128 -13.74 6.30 16.03
N PRO A 129 -14.68 5.44 15.59
CA PRO A 129 -14.73 4.05 16.04
C PRO A 129 -13.45 3.26 15.71
N ILE A 130 -12.78 3.60 14.61
CA ILE A 130 -11.55 2.92 14.18
C ILE A 130 -10.35 3.35 15.03
N ARG A 131 -10.25 4.65 15.34
CA ARG A 131 -9.23 5.14 16.27
C ARG A 131 -9.37 4.50 17.64
N GLU A 132 -10.60 4.42 18.14
CA GLU A 132 -10.90 3.80 19.43
C GLU A 132 -10.55 2.31 19.45
N LEU A 133 -10.92 1.56 18.40
CA LEU A 133 -10.56 0.16 18.26
C LEU A 133 -9.04 -0.06 18.28
N ALA A 134 -8.28 0.81 17.61
CA ALA A 134 -6.83 0.74 17.62
C ALA A 134 -6.24 1.01 19.00
N ALA A 135 -6.69 2.08 19.66
CA ALA A 135 -6.25 2.44 20.99
C ALA A 135 -6.48 1.31 22.01
N ARG A 136 -7.67 0.68 21.99
CA ARG A 136 -7.98 -0.49 22.84
C ARG A 136 -7.04 -1.67 22.60
N ARG A 137 -6.73 -1.97 21.34
CA ARG A 137 -5.80 -3.06 20.98
C ARG A 137 -4.38 -2.79 21.46
N ILE A 138 -3.93 -1.53 21.36
CA ILE A 138 -2.59 -1.12 21.83
C ILE A 138 -2.49 -1.20 23.35
N ILE A 139 -3.49 -0.70 24.08
CA ILE A 139 -3.54 -0.78 25.56
C ILE A 139 -3.44 -2.24 26.00
N LYS A 140 -4.30 -3.11 25.46
CA LYS A 140 -4.29 -4.55 25.78
C LYS A 140 -2.96 -5.23 25.46
N SER A 141 -2.33 -4.87 24.33
CA SER A 141 -1.02 -5.39 23.94
C SER A 141 0.07 -5.02 24.95
N ARG A 142 0.07 -3.76 25.44
CA ARG A 142 1.03 -3.28 26.45
C ARG A 142 0.83 -3.92 27.81
N GLU A 143 -0.41 -4.16 28.21
CA GLU A 143 -0.72 -4.84 29.47
C GLU A 143 -0.32 -6.33 29.42
N SER A 144 -0.30 -6.92 28.23
CA SER A 144 0.03 -8.34 28.03
C SER A 144 1.53 -8.59 27.79
N SER A 145 2.35 -7.55 27.57
CA SER A 145 3.78 -7.74 27.30
C SER A 145 4.55 -8.03 28.59
N SER A 146 5.09 -9.24 28.73
CA SER A 146 6.07 -9.57 29.78
C SER A 146 7.42 -8.92 29.48
N ASN A 147 8.18 -8.53 30.50
CA ASN A 147 9.50 -7.86 30.39
C ASN A 147 10.62 -8.71 29.75
N GLY A 148 10.29 -9.82 29.07
CA GLY A 148 11.25 -10.70 28.41
C GLY A 148 11.82 -10.06 27.16
N LYS A 149 13.14 -9.83 27.14
CA LYS A 149 13.90 -9.34 25.98
C LYS A 149 14.08 -10.45 24.92
N SER A 150 13.00 -11.03 24.39
CA SER A 150 13.10 -11.93 23.25
C SER A 150 13.14 -11.13 21.94
N VAL A 151 13.95 -11.58 20.98
CA VAL A 151 14.03 -10.99 19.65
C VAL A 151 12.70 -11.22 18.94
N ARG A 152 12.07 -10.15 18.44
CA ARG A 152 10.82 -10.24 17.67
C ARG A 152 11.10 -10.85 16.30
N VAL A 153 10.45 -11.98 15.99
CA VAL A 153 10.46 -12.56 14.64
C VAL A 153 9.36 -11.89 13.82
N PHE A 154 9.72 -11.34 12.66
CA PHE A 154 8.73 -10.84 11.72
C PHE A 154 8.09 -12.02 10.98
N LEU A 155 6.80 -12.25 11.22
CA LEU A 155 5.99 -13.19 10.47
C LEU A 155 5.06 -12.39 9.54
N PRO A 156 5.18 -12.53 8.20
CA PRO A 156 4.25 -11.91 7.27
C PRO A 156 2.81 -12.33 7.61
N PRO A 157 1.89 -11.39 7.89
CA PRO A 157 0.54 -11.75 8.21
C PRO A 157 -0.18 -12.30 6.99
N LYS A 158 -1.10 -13.25 7.23
CA LYS A 158 -1.99 -13.75 6.19
C LYS A 158 -2.99 -12.65 5.83
N LEU A 159 -2.96 -12.21 4.58
CA LEU A 159 -3.87 -11.18 4.06
C LEU A 159 -5.25 -11.76 3.80
N ASN A 160 -6.27 -11.01 4.19
CA ASN A 160 -7.66 -11.23 3.79
C ASN A 160 -7.97 -10.41 2.54
N PHE A 161 -8.00 -11.04 1.37
CA PHE A 161 -8.29 -10.38 0.09
C PHE A 161 -9.77 -10.01 -0.09
N GLU A 162 -10.66 -10.64 0.67
CA GLU A 162 -12.10 -10.38 0.68
C GLU A 162 -12.50 -9.23 1.63
N ALA A 163 -11.55 -8.72 2.43
CA ALA A 163 -11.80 -7.65 3.39
C ALA A 163 -12.39 -6.41 2.73
N THR A 164 -13.55 -5.91 3.16
CA THR A 164 -14.12 -4.67 2.57
C THR A 164 -13.40 -3.43 3.10
N ASN A 165 -12.96 -3.47 4.34
CA ASN A 165 -12.23 -2.39 5.01
C ASN A 165 -10.78 -2.79 5.29
N TYR A 166 -9.86 -1.83 5.22
CA TYR A 166 -8.45 -2.08 5.51
C TYR A 166 -8.21 -2.57 6.95
N THR A 167 -9.12 -2.26 7.87
CA THR A 167 -9.09 -2.73 9.27
C THR A 167 -9.23 -4.24 9.41
N GLU A 168 -9.75 -4.92 8.38
CA GLU A 168 -10.03 -6.36 8.33
C GLU A 168 -9.05 -7.12 7.43
N MET A 169 -8.02 -6.45 6.92
CA MET A 169 -7.03 -7.05 6.02
C MET A 169 -6.17 -8.13 6.67
N ILE A 170 -6.15 -8.19 8.00
CA ILE A 170 -5.48 -9.24 8.76
C ILE A 170 -6.45 -9.85 9.75
N ASP A 171 -6.25 -11.12 10.05
CA ASP A 171 -6.96 -11.79 11.13
C ASP A 171 -6.34 -11.42 12.48
N TRP A 172 -7.03 -10.56 13.21
CA TRP A 172 -6.60 -10.11 14.53
C TRP A 172 -6.67 -11.18 15.62
N SER A 173 -7.40 -12.29 15.37
CA SER A 173 -7.54 -13.38 16.35
C SER A 173 -6.36 -14.34 16.34
N SER A 174 -5.73 -14.53 15.17
CA SER A 174 -4.55 -15.41 15.01
C SER A 174 -3.21 -14.71 15.23
N ILE A 175 -3.21 -13.38 15.38
CA ILE A 175 -1.98 -12.58 15.50
C ILE A 175 -1.78 -12.10 16.94
N THR A 176 -0.61 -12.44 17.50
CA THR A 176 -0.12 -11.81 18.73
C THR A 176 0.34 -10.38 18.46
N ILE A 177 -0.38 -9.39 18.99
CA ILE A 177 0.05 -7.99 18.95
C ILE A 177 1.17 -7.82 19.98
N THR A 178 2.42 -7.90 19.55
CA THR A 178 3.56 -7.54 20.40
C THR A 178 3.66 -6.01 20.51
N SER A 179 4.32 -5.51 21.57
CA SER A 179 4.68 -4.09 21.70
C SER A 179 5.28 -3.60 20.38
N GLN A 180 4.75 -2.50 19.84
CA GLN A 180 5.08 -2.07 18.48
C GLN A 180 6.29 -1.14 18.53
N PRO A 181 7.36 -1.37 17.74
CA PRO A 181 8.59 -0.57 17.79
C PRO A 181 8.39 0.92 17.50
N ILE A 182 7.30 1.26 16.80
CA ILE A 182 6.97 2.63 16.39
C ILE A 182 6.12 3.36 17.44
N LEU A 183 5.50 2.63 18.37
CA LEU A 183 4.64 3.22 19.39
C LEU A 183 5.24 3.28 20.81
N PRO A 184 6.46 2.81 21.17
CA PRO A 184 6.85 2.69 22.58
C PRO A 184 6.97 4.05 23.26
N ASP A 185 7.36 5.08 22.52
CA ASP A 185 7.60 6.43 23.03
C ASP A 185 6.29 7.21 23.32
N ILE A 186 5.14 6.69 22.86
CA ILE A 186 3.84 7.32 23.09
C ILE A 186 3.28 6.81 24.43
N SER A 187 2.97 7.71 25.37
CA SER A 187 2.37 7.32 26.65
C SER A 187 1.04 6.57 26.46
N THR A 188 0.80 5.56 27.30
CA THR A 188 -0.47 4.81 27.32
C THR A 188 -1.66 5.74 27.61
N ASP A 189 -1.43 6.85 28.30
CA ASP A 189 -2.50 7.82 28.62
C ASP A 189 -3.06 8.51 27.39
N VAL A 190 -2.26 8.68 26.33
CA VAL A 190 -2.74 9.18 25.03
C VAL A 190 -3.81 8.22 24.49
N PHE A 191 -3.55 6.92 24.48
CA PHE A 191 -4.53 5.93 24.03
C PHE A 191 -5.75 5.85 24.95
N ARG A 192 -5.57 5.99 26.27
CA ARG A 192 -6.70 6.04 27.21
C ARG A 192 -7.59 7.25 26.95
N SER A 193 -7.01 8.41 26.61
CA SER A 193 -7.79 9.60 26.26
C SER A 193 -8.59 9.42 24.96
N ILE A 194 -8.03 8.73 23.96
CA ILE A 194 -8.76 8.38 22.72
C ILE A 194 -10.00 7.53 23.01
N VAL A 195 -9.88 6.58 23.94
CA VAL A 195 -11.00 5.71 24.34
C VAL A 195 -12.02 6.44 25.21
N ARG A 196 -11.57 7.17 26.24
CA ARG A 196 -12.43 7.80 27.25
C ARG A 196 -13.07 9.09 26.74
N ASP A 197 -12.24 10.00 26.25
CA ASP A 197 -12.65 11.38 25.94
C ASP A 197 -13.15 11.49 24.50
N LYS A 198 -13.01 10.41 23.70
CA LYS A 198 -13.35 10.36 22.27
C LYS A 198 -12.64 11.43 21.42
N LYS A 199 -11.65 12.10 22.01
CA LYS A 199 -10.78 13.10 21.40
C LYS A 199 -9.57 12.41 20.80
N ASN A 200 -9.10 12.89 19.67
CA ASN A 200 -7.79 12.54 19.16
C ASN A 200 -6.85 13.69 19.54
N PRO A 201 -6.17 13.63 20.70
CA PRO A 201 -5.20 14.67 21.02
C PRO A 201 -4.15 14.72 19.91
N GLU A 202 -3.61 15.90 19.61
CA GLU A 202 -2.45 15.97 18.74
C GLU A 202 -1.28 15.28 19.45
N TRP A 203 -0.75 14.24 18.83
CA TRP A 203 0.43 13.52 19.30
C TRP A 203 1.44 13.47 18.16
N ASN A 204 2.68 13.83 18.49
CA ASN A 204 3.79 13.90 17.54
C ASN A 204 4.10 12.51 17.02
N PHE A 205 3.82 12.31 15.74
CA PHE A 205 4.25 11.15 15.00
C PHE A 205 5.33 11.57 14.00
N VAL A 206 6.43 10.84 13.95
CA VAL A 206 7.46 11.09 12.93
C VAL A 206 6.84 10.82 11.56
N HIS A 207 6.80 11.85 10.72
CA HIS A 207 6.19 11.77 9.40
C HIS A 207 7.07 10.94 8.46
N PHE A 208 6.90 9.62 8.48
CA PHE A 208 7.56 8.73 7.54
C PHE A 208 6.78 8.65 6.22
N PRO A 209 7.46 8.73 5.07
CA PRO A 209 6.84 8.39 3.81
C PRO A 209 6.53 6.89 3.76
N CYS A 210 5.33 6.52 3.28
CA CYS A 210 4.92 5.12 3.07
C CYS A 210 5.73 4.44 1.94
N HIS A 211 6.31 5.24 1.06
CA HIS A 211 7.08 4.80 -0.08
C HIS A 211 8.28 5.74 -0.28
N THR A 212 9.49 5.21 -0.21
CA THR A 212 10.69 5.93 -0.69
C THR A 212 10.97 5.49 -2.12
N GLN A 213 11.46 6.39 -2.97
CA GLN A 213 11.76 6.05 -4.38
C GLN A 213 12.82 4.95 -4.50
N LEU A 214 13.59 4.70 -3.44
CA LEU A 214 14.61 3.65 -3.33
C LEU A 214 14.03 2.24 -3.12
N VAL A 215 12.76 2.12 -2.73
CA VAL A 215 12.09 0.82 -2.51
C VAL A 215 11.12 0.45 -3.64
N GLU A 216 11.11 1.18 -4.77
CA GLU A 216 10.36 0.85 -5.99
C GLU A 216 11.02 -0.35 -6.74
N ARG A 217 11.15 -1.50 -6.07
CA ARG A 217 11.74 -2.73 -6.64
C ARG A 217 10.74 -3.55 -7.45
#